data_AF-A0AA38PIC5-F1
#
_entry.id   AF-A0AA38PIC5-F1
#
_cell.length_a   1.000
_cell.length_b   1.000
_cell.length_c   1.000
_cell.angle_alpha   90.00
_cell.angle_beta   90.00
_cell.angle_gamma   90.00
#
_symmetry.space_group_name_H-M   'P 1'
#
loop_
_entity.id
_entity.type
_entity.pdbx_description
1 polymer ?
#
loop_
_entity_poly.entity_id
_entity_poly.type
_entity_poly.pdbx_seq_one_letter_code
_entity_poly.pdbx_strand_id
1 'polypeptide(L)'
;MILEEKALLNPPPPYEASRSTTDIETSSTISVGSNNPYAAYLSARRPAKLKPSFSSLSSHLLLQIVYYTFPQEDGQFEGDLKAVLQRRTLHWLETSLRLVNRHLYIACMHILRSTYLPSYDSLIRPPYSSDPFPSSQSLTSYQSSSSRRSPYGTSSSLFPQHRELQTLDLFISVLAHEELLYDTSELHLSRHEAYKDIFDLRQPRSRIEDLIAREGAKAGLITLEDSLPGTRPTSPHTPSEAVGKENSPYSMNSGSTNSSLVSLPRSSTSPPLKPSKKSNSTFRLFSVFSSKGKGKAKALEDQQSFQQTMKRKAEVSPVPFRSLTVCFSTRKVGLMYAPVPACTSSKSSLTVTGSCSSSSTAYGGSTYGALGVSYNSRGRKRTIVEVQRDKDEVLEVTARRLVRGLKDWMEEEEGAWMYTRS
;
A
#
# COMPACT_ATOMS: atom_id res chain seq x y z
N MET A 1 15.66 -11.42 24.61
CA MET A 1 15.62 -12.46 23.56
C MET A 1 15.77 -11.78 22.22
N ILE A 2 16.74 -12.20 21.42
CA ILE A 2 16.82 -11.80 20.02
C ILE A 2 15.78 -12.65 19.31
N LEU A 3 14.64 -12.06 18.92
CA LEU A 3 13.72 -12.70 17.98
C LEU A 3 14.54 -13.02 16.73
N GLU A 4 14.81 -14.30 16.48
CA GLU A 4 15.44 -14.70 15.22
C GLU A 4 14.50 -14.32 14.09
N GLU A 5 14.82 -13.22 13.42
CA GLU A 5 14.11 -12.67 12.25
C GLU A 5 14.00 -13.69 11.10
N LYS A 6 14.70 -14.83 11.20
CA LYS A 6 14.68 -15.94 10.25
C LYS A 6 13.49 -16.89 10.40
N ALA A 7 12.73 -16.83 11.50
CA ALA A 7 11.51 -17.62 11.67
C ALA A 7 10.25 -16.90 11.16
N LEU A 8 10.36 -15.62 10.78
CA LEU A 8 9.30 -14.91 10.08
C LEU A 8 9.27 -15.42 8.63
N LEU A 9 8.37 -16.38 8.36
CA LEU A 9 8.04 -16.85 7.02
C LEU A 9 7.94 -15.65 6.08
N ASN A 10 8.78 -15.62 5.05
CA ASN A 10 8.69 -14.61 4.00
C ASN A 10 7.25 -14.61 3.46
N PRO A 11 6.64 -13.44 3.20
CA PRO A 11 5.34 -13.41 2.55
C PRO A 11 5.43 -14.24 1.25
N PRO A 12 4.37 -15.00 0.92
CA PRO A 12 4.38 -15.80 -0.30
C PRO A 12 4.75 -14.89 -1.48
N PRO A 13 5.62 -15.36 -2.39
CA PRO A 13 6.00 -14.57 -3.56
C PRO A 13 4.72 -14.09 -4.26
N PRO A 14 4.70 -12.84 -4.77
CA PRO A 14 3.53 -12.33 -5.48
C PRO A 14 3.14 -13.35 -6.54
N TYR A 15 1.94 -13.92 -6.39
CA TYR A 15 1.43 -14.90 -7.34
C TYR A 15 1.47 -14.27 -8.72
N GLU A 16 2.43 -14.69 -9.55
CA GLU A 16 2.41 -14.36 -10.95
C GLU A 16 1.06 -14.84 -11.44
N ALA A 17 0.24 -13.90 -11.90
CA ALA A 17 -1.01 -14.26 -12.55
C ALA A 17 -0.62 -15.28 -13.61
N SER A 18 -1.07 -16.53 -13.47
CA SER A 18 -0.88 -17.53 -14.51
C SER A 18 -1.34 -16.85 -15.77
N ARG A 19 -0.37 -16.49 -16.62
CA ARG A 19 -0.64 -16.07 -17.98
C ARG A 19 -1.25 -17.32 -18.55
N SER A 20 -2.58 -17.40 -18.50
CA SER A 20 -3.32 -18.23 -19.42
C SER A 20 -2.82 -17.75 -20.76
N THR A 21 -1.89 -18.51 -21.34
CA THR A 21 -1.52 -18.45 -22.74
C THR A 21 -2.80 -18.79 -23.48
N THR A 22 -3.75 -17.86 -23.50
CA THR A 22 -4.67 -17.74 -24.60
C THR A 22 -3.73 -17.43 -25.74
N ASP A 23 -3.36 -18.46 -26.50
CA ASP A 23 -2.85 -18.29 -27.83
C ASP A 23 -3.79 -17.27 -28.49
N ILE A 24 -3.31 -16.04 -28.58
CA ILE A 24 -3.94 -15.00 -29.37
C ILE A 24 -3.67 -15.48 -30.79
N GLU A 25 -4.48 -16.42 -31.26
CA GLU A 25 -4.80 -16.51 -32.66
C GLU A 25 -5.37 -15.13 -32.99
N THR A 26 -4.48 -14.28 -33.52
CA THR A 26 -4.81 -13.05 -34.23
C THR A 26 -5.90 -13.40 -35.21
N SER A 27 -7.14 -13.25 -34.73
CA SER A 27 -8.35 -13.34 -35.53
C SER A 27 -8.33 -12.09 -36.38
N SER A 28 -7.54 -12.12 -37.45
CA SER A 28 -7.86 -11.36 -38.63
C SER A 28 -9.31 -11.69 -38.95
N THR A 29 -10.16 -10.68 -38.85
CA THR A 29 -11.57 -10.69 -39.21
C THR A 29 -11.68 -10.91 -40.71
N ILE A 30 -11.28 -12.09 -41.18
CA ILE A 30 -11.57 -12.55 -42.52
C ILE A 30 -13.05 -12.91 -42.45
N SER A 31 -13.87 -12.07 -43.08
CA SER A 31 -15.26 -12.34 -43.41
C SER A 31 -15.33 -13.55 -44.35
N VAL A 32 -15.11 -14.75 -43.80
CA VAL A 32 -15.28 -16.01 -44.52
C VAL A 32 -16.79 -16.21 -44.65
N GLY A 33 -17.26 -16.21 -45.91
CA GLY A 33 -18.67 -16.27 -46.27
C GLY A 33 -19.43 -17.41 -45.59
N SER A 34 -20.72 -17.15 -45.32
CA SER A 34 -21.69 -17.90 -44.51
C SER A 34 -21.94 -19.38 -44.87
N ASN A 35 -21.19 -19.96 -45.81
CA ASN A 35 -21.52 -21.26 -46.40
C ASN A 35 -20.45 -22.33 -46.16
N ASN A 36 -19.52 -22.13 -45.21
CA ASN A 36 -18.55 -23.17 -44.86
C ASN A 36 -19.14 -24.15 -43.83
N PRO A 37 -19.49 -25.40 -44.20
CA PRO A 37 -20.05 -26.40 -43.27
C PRO A 37 -19.08 -26.76 -42.12
N TYR A 38 -17.79 -26.46 -42.25
CA TYR A 38 -16.81 -26.69 -41.19
C TYR A 38 -16.92 -25.68 -40.02
N ALA A 39 -17.47 -24.48 -40.26
CA ALA A 39 -17.68 -23.48 -39.22
C ALA A 39 -18.74 -23.95 -38.19
N ALA A 40 -19.75 -24.68 -38.63
CA ALA A 40 -20.75 -25.29 -37.74
C ALA A 40 -20.09 -26.29 -36.78
N TYR A 41 -19.12 -27.09 -37.24
CA TYR A 41 -18.41 -28.07 -36.40
C TYR A 41 -17.50 -27.42 -35.35
N LEU A 42 -16.85 -26.29 -35.70
CA LEU A 42 -16.04 -25.52 -34.75
C LEU A 42 -16.92 -24.75 -33.74
N SER A 43 -18.09 -24.25 -34.15
CA SER A 43 -19.05 -23.62 -33.23
C SER A 43 -19.78 -24.63 -32.33
N ALA A 44 -19.92 -25.89 -32.77
CA ALA A 44 -20.49 -26.98 -31.99
C ALA A 44 -19.50 -27.62 -31.01
N ARG A 45 -18.20 -27.29 -31.08
CA ARG A 45 -17.28 -27.47 -29.95
C ARG A 45 -17.75 -26.55 -28.83
N ARG A 46 -18.66 -27.09 -28.01
CA ARG A 46 -19.03 -26.47 -26.73
C ARG A 46 -17.74 -26.01 -26.07
N PRO A 47 -17.65 -24.73 -25.66
CA PRO A 47 -16.47 -24.24 -24.96
C PRO A 47 -16.20 -25.26 -23.85
N ALA A 48 -14.97 -25.79 -23.82
CA ALA A 48 -14.59 -26.83 -22.89
C ALA A 48 -15.11 -26.41 -21.52
N LYS A 49 -16.08 -27.18 -20.98
CA LYS A 49 -16.76 -26.81 -19.74
C LYS A 49 -15.68 -26.51 -18.72
N LEU A 50 -15.53 -25.22 -18.37
CA LEU A 50 -14.44 -24.79 -17.53
C LEU A 50 -14.50 -25.62 -16.26
N LYS A 51 -13.39 -26.31 -15.96
CA LYS A 51 -13.31 -27.14 -14.77
C LYS A 51 -13.67 -26.24 -13.58
N PRO A 52 -14.68 -26.59 -12.77
CA PRO A 52 -15.08 -25.75 -11.65
C PRO A 52 -13.87 -25.51 -10.75
N SER A 53 -13.59 -24.26 -10.46
CA SER A 53 -12.44 -23.81 -9.67
C SER A 53 -12.92 -22.84 -8.60
N PHE A 54 -12.22 -22.74 -7.48
CA PHE A 54 -12.52 -21.73 -6.46
C PHE A 54 -12.44 -20.30 -7.00
N SER A 55 -11.66 -20.08 -8.07
CA SER A 55 -11.58 -18.78 -8.75
C SER A 55 -12.85 -18.40 -9.53
N SER A 56 -13.74 -19.36 -9.84
CA SER A 56 -15.02 -19.05 -10.49
C SER A 56 -16.15 -18.75 -9.49
N LEU A 57 -15.90 -18.96 -8.18
CA LEU A 57 -16.87 -18.63 -7.14
C LEU A 57 -16.84 -17.13 -6.82
N SER A 58 -18.01 -16.55 -6.57
CA SER A 58 -18.13 -15.17 -6.11
C SER A 58 -17.54 -15.01 -4.69
N SER A 59 -16.96 -13.85 -4.41
CA SER A 59 -16.31 -13.54 -3.12
C SER A 59 -17.21 -13.76 -1.90
N HIS A 60 -18.51 -13.46 -1.98
CA HIS A 60 -19.45 -13.67 -0.88
C HIS A 60 -19.66 -15.15 -0.54
N LEU A 61 -19.70 -16.04 -1.55
CA LEU A 61 -19.79 -17.48 -1.33
C LEU A 61 -18.51 -18.03 -0.72
N LEU A 62 -17.35 -17.55 -1.16
CA LEU A 62 -16.07 -17.91 -0.54
C LEU A 62 -16.03 -17.48 0.92
N LEU A 63 -16.47 -16.26 1.22
CA LEU A 63 -16.54 -15.77 2.59
C LEU A 63 -17.50 -16.61 3.45
N GLN A 64 -18.67 -16.97 2.90
CA GLN A 64 -19.63 -17.86 3.57
C GLN A 64 -19.05 -19.26 3.83
N ILE A 65 -18.33 -19.84 2.86
CA ILE A 65 -17.62 -21.12 3.04
C ILE A 65 -16.62 -21.02 4.20
N VAL A 66 -15.85 -19.93 4.29
CA VAL A 66 -14.90 -19.73 5.40
C VAL A 66 -15.64 -19.49 6.72
N TYR A 67 -16.78 -18.80 6.74
CA TYR A 67 -17.59 -18.67 7.96
C TYR A 67 -18.11 -20.02 8.46
N TYR A 68 -18.47 -20.94 7.57
CA TYR A 68 -18.90 -22.29 7.96
C TYR A 68 -17.79 -23.15 8.56
N THR A 69 -16.52 -22.74 8.51
CA THR A 69 -15.44 -23.44 9.25
C THR A 69 -15.44 -23.10 10.74
N PHE A 70 -16.17 -22.07 11.17
CA PHE A 70 -16.32 -21.71 12.58
C PHE A 70 -17.46 -22.51 13.23
N PRO A 71 -17.35 -22.82 14.54
CA PRO A 71 -18.41 -23.52 15.27
C PRO A 71 -19.70 -22.70 15.29
N GLN A 72 -20.74 -23.20 14.58
CA GLN A 72 -22.03 -22.51 14.41
C GLN A 72 -23.02 -22.78 15.54
N GLU A 73 -23.03 -24.01 16.07
CA GLU A 73 -24.04 -24.44 17.04
C GLU A 73 -23.51 -24.33 18.46
N ASP A 74 -24.30 -23.74 19.36
CA ASP A 74 -24.06 -23.66 20.81
C ASP A 74 -24.30 -25.02 21.51
N GLY A 75 -24.00 -26.12 20.84
CA GLY A 75 -24.23 -27.47 21.33
C GLY A 75 -23.25 -27.88 22.44
N GLN A 76 -22.71 -29.09 22.35
CA GLN A 76 -21.81 -29.67 23.37
C GLN A 76 -20.51 -28.89 23.65
N PHE A 77 -20.26 -27.80 22.94
CA PHE A 77 -19.03 -27.00 23.02
C PHE A 77 -19.26 -25.59 23.57
N GLU A 78 -20.38 -25.32 24.26
CA GLU A 78 -20.63 -24.01 24.85
C GLU A 78 -19.51 -23.56 25.82
N GLY A 79 -19.25 -22.25 25.87
CA GLY A 79 -18.23 -21.65 26.75
C GLY A 79 -16.81 -21.70 26.20
N ASP A 80 -15.85 -22.06 27.05
CA ASP A 80 -14.41 -21.96 26.77
C ASP A 80 -13.98 -22.84 25.59
N LEU A 81 -14.61 -24.00 25.40
CA LEU A 81 -14.30 -24.91 24.29
C LEU A 81 -14.59 -24.28 22.94
N LYS A 82 -15.69 -23.54 22.79
CA LYS A 82 -16.01 -22.78 21.56
C LYS A 82 -14.94 -21.74 21.26
N ALA A 83 -14.47 -21.03 22.28
CA ALA A 83 -13.43 -20.02 22.14
C ALA A 83 -12.08 -20.65 21.71
N VAL A 84 -11.71 -21.79 22.29
CA VAL A 84 -10.52 -22.56 21.89
C VAL A 84 -10.63 -23.04 20.43
N LEU A 85 -11.77 -23.59 20.02
CA LEU A 85 -11.99 -24.01 18.63
C LEU A 85 -11.95 -22.84 17.66
N GLN A 86 -12.51 -21.69 18.05
CA GLN A 86 -12.45 -20.47 17.26
C GLN A 86 -11.00 -19.99 17.07
N ARG A 87 -10.19 -19.93 18.14
CA ARG A 87 -8.76 -19.56 18.07
C ARG A 87 -7.96 -20.52 17.20
N ARG A 88 -8.19 -21.84 17.36
CA ARG A 88 -7.59 -22.87 16.50
C ARG A 88 -7.97 -22.69 15.03
N THR A 89 -9.23 -22.36 14.74
CA THR A 89 -9.71 -22.08 13.38
C THR A 89 -9.01 -20.85 12.81
N LEU A 90 -8.92 -19.75 13.56
CA LEU A 90 -8.22 -18.53 13.13
C LEU A 90 -6.74 -18.81 12.81
N HIS A 91 -6.04 -19.54 13.68
CA HIS A 91 -4.65 -19.95 13.42
C HIS A 91 -4.54 -20.84 12.16
N TRP A 92 -5.49 -21.74 11.91
CA TRP A 92 -5.50 -22.54 10.69
C TRP A 92 -5.76 -21.70 9.42
N LEU A 93 -6.62 -20.68 9.49
CA LEU A 93 -6.83 -19.74 8.38
C LEU A 93 -5.52 -19.01 8.03
N GLU A 94 -4.76 -18.61 9.06
CA GLU A 94 -3.49 -17.90 8.97
C GLU A 94 -2.38 -18.80 8.40
N THR A 95 -2.21 -20.01 8.93
CA THR A 95 -1.06 -20.86 8.53
C THR A 95 -1.33 -21.69 7.28
N SER A 96 -2.59 -22.00 6.98
CA SER A 96 -2.95 -23.02 5.98
C SER A 96 -3.91 -22.49 4.91
N LEU A 97 -5.16 -22.16 5.24
CA LEU A 97 -6.20 -21.94 4.21
C LEU A 97 -5.88 -20.76 3.30
N ARG A 98 -5.30 -19.68 3.84
CA ARG A 98 -4.95 -18.49 3.04
C ARG A 98 -3.90 -18.78 1.95
N LEU A 99 -3.13 -19.87 2.05
CA LEU A 99 -2.06 -20.21 1.09
C LEU A 99 -2.57 -21.00 -0.12
N VAL A 100 -3.81 -21.48 -0.10
CA VAL A 100 -4.38 -22.37 -1.13
C VAL A 100 -4.69 -21.64 -2.44
N ASN A 101 -5.29 -20.46 -2.38
CA ASN A 101 -5.68 -19.68 -3.55
C ASN A 101 -5.77 -18.19 -3.20
N ARG A 102 -5.45 -17.29 -4.15
CA ARG A 102 -5.58 -15.83 -3.97
C ARG A 102 -6.97 -15.39 -3.49
N HIS A 103 -8.05 -16.00 -3.96
CA HIS A 103 -9.40 -15.62 -3.55
C HIS A 103 -9.71 -16.05 -2.11
N LEU A 104 -9.21 -17.22 -1.71
CA LEU A 104 -9.26 -17.69 -0.32
C LEU A 104 -8.37 -16.83 0.58
N TYR A 105 -7.19 -16.42 0.12
CA TYR A 105 -6.36 -15.45 0.83
C TYR A 105 -7.15 -14.19 1.18
N ILE A 106 -7.86 -13.59 0.21
CA ILE A 106 -8.65 -12.38 0.43
C ILE A 106 -9.77 -12.65 1.46
N ALA A 107 -10.50 -13.76 1.35
CA ALA A 107 -11.58 -14.11 2.27
C ALA A 107 -11.06 -14.40 3.70
N CYS A 108 -9.99 -15.19 3.84
CA CYS A 108 -9.35 -15.48 5.12
C CYS A 108 -8.82 -14.20 5.78
N MET A 109 -8.08 -13.37 5.03
CA MET A 109 -7.52 -12.13 5.57
C MET A 109 -8.62 -11.13 5.93
N HIS A 110 -9.75 -11.12 5.24
CA HIS A 110 -10.91 -10.31 5.64
C HIS A 110 -11.39 -10.70 7.05
N ILE A 111 -11.64 -11.99 7.29
CA ILE A 111 -12.09 -12.47 8.60
C ILE A 111 -11.02 -12.20 9.67
N LEU A 112 -9.77 -12.60 9.42
CA LEU A 112 -8.66 -12.39 10.36
C LEU A 112 -8.51 -10.92 10.74
N ARG A 113 -8.48 -10.01 9.75
CA ARG A 113 -8.37 -8.58 10.03
C ARG A 113 -9.57 -8.06 10.80
N SER A 114 -10.80 -8.42 10.41
CA SER A 114 -12.00 -7.97 11.14
C SER A 114 -12.04 -8.43 12.60
N THR A 115 -11.54 -9.63 12.90
CA THR A 115 -11.48 -10.18 14.25
C THR A 115 -10.42 -9.50 15.11
N TYR A 116 -9.21 -9.27 14.56
CA TYR A 116 -8.07 -8.76 15.32
C TYR A 116 -7.92 -7.23 15.29
N LEU A 117 -8.66 -6.53 14.42
CA LEU A 117 -8.58 -5.08 14.28
C LEU A 117 -8.87 -4.32 15.59
N PRO A 118 -9.92 -4.62 16.36
CA PRO A 118 -10.17 -3.92 17.63
C PRO A 118 -9.01 -4.05 18.62
N SER A 119 -8.40 -5.24 18.71
CA SER A 119 -7.23 -5.49 19.55
C SER A 119 -6.01 -4.70 19.05
N TYR A 120 -5.78 -4.67 17.74
CA TYR A 120 -4.72 -3.87 17.13
C TYR A 120 -4.89 -2.38 17.45
N ASP A 121 -6.10 -1.84 17.27
CA ASP A 121 -6.42 -0.43 17.49
C ASP A 121 -6.19 0.00 18.95
N SER A 122 -6.47 -0.88 19.92
CA SER A 122 -6.24 -0.61 21.34
C SER A 122 -4.76 -0.47 21.72
N LEU A 123 -3.85 -1.05 20.92
CA LEU A 123 -2.41 -1.05 21.15
C LEU A 123 -1.68 0.09 20.42
N ILE A 124 -2.37 0.78 19.52
CA ILE A 124 -1.82 1.93 18.79
C ILE A 124 -1.58 3.06 19.79
N ARG A 125 -0.32 3.50 19.89
CA ARG A 125 0.02 4.60 20.79
C ARG A 125 -0.40 5.94 20.20
N PRO A 126 -1.16 6.78 20.93
CA PRO A 126 -1.21 8.20 20.64
C PRO A 126 0.22 8.78 20.70
N PRO A 127 0.61 9.75 19.85
CA PRO A 127 -0.21 10.64 19.05
C PRO A 127 -0.35 10.20 17.57
N TYR A 128 -0.09 8.93 17.25
CA TYR A 128 -0.08 8.50 15.85
C TYR A 128 -1.49 8.61 15.23
N SER A 129 -1.73 9.72 14.53
CA SER A 129 -3.06 10.17 14.10
C SER A 129 -3.54 9.58 12.76
N SER A 130 -2.68 8.80 12.10
CA SER A 130 -3.02 8.15 10.85
C SER A 130 -4.07 7.08 11.10
N ASP A 131 -5.28 7.30 10.58
CA ASP A 131 -6.23 6.24 10.31
C ASP A 131 -5.52 5.16 9.48
N PRO A 132 -5.34 3.93 10.00
CA PRO A 132 -4.67 2.83 9.29
C PRO A 132 -5.40 2.44 8.00
N PHE A 133 -6.66 2.83 7.88
CA PHE A 133 -7.53 2.56 6.74
C PHE A 133 -8.19 3.84 6.28
N PRO A 134 -7.47 4.75 5.60
CA PRO A 134 -8.05 6.01 5.12
C PRO A 134 -9.33 5.68 4.36
N SER A 135 -10.45 5.95 5.00
CA SER A 135 -11.75 5.39 4.64
C SER A 135 -12.28 6.06 3.38
N SER A 136 -11.69 5.74 2.21
CA SER A 136 -12.13 6.09 0.84
C SER A 136 -12.52 7.56 0.54
N GLN A 137 -12.46 8.49 1.49
CA GLN A 137 -12.96 9.85 1.35
C GLN A 137 -12.05 10.75 0.51
N SER A 138 -10.87 10.27 0.10
CA SER A 138 -9.94 10.99 -0.78
C SER A 138 -9.87 10.45 -2.22
N LEU A 139 -10.67 9.44 -2.59
CA LEU A 139 -10.78 8.98 -3.98
C LEU A 139 -11.63 9.91 -4.87
N THR A 140 -12.17 11.01 -4.32
CA THR A 140 -13.11 11.90 -5.01
C THR A 140 -12.47 12.95 -5.94
N SER A 141 -11.17 12.94 -6.24
CA SER A 141 -10.62 13.97 -7.15
C SER A 141 -9.58 13.54 -8.19
N TYR A 142 -9.21 12.27 -8.31
CA TYR A 142 -8.42 11.79 -9.44
C TYR A 142 -9.33 11.09 -10.46
N GLN A 143 -9.92 11.94 -11.30
CA GLN A 143 -10.24 11.68 -12.72
C GLN A 143 -11.02 10.40 -13.03
N SER A 144 -12.34 10.55 -13.14
CA SER A 144 -13.15 9.81 -14.09
C SER A 144 -12.74 10.15 -15.53
N SER A 145 -11.59 9.65 -15.98
CA SER A 145 -11.30 9.49 -17.40
C SER A 145 -11.37 8.01 -17.72
N SER A 146 -12.53 7.63 -18.27
CA SER A 146 -12.89 6.32 -18.79
C SER A 146 -12.05 5.93 -20.02
N SER A 147 -10.74 5.79 -19.84
CA SER A 147 -9.81 5.30 -20.86
C SER A 147 -9.46 3.84 -20.57
N ARG A 148 -10.23 2.97 -21.22
CA ARG A 148 -9.89 1.62 -21.72
C ARG A 148 -8.91 0.80 -20.86
N ARG A 149 -9.48 -0.16 -20.13
CA ARG A 149 -8.81 -1.34 -19.58
C ARG A 149 -7.84 -1.93 -20.60
N SER A 150 -6.54 -1.85 -20.34
CA SER A 150 -5.57 -2.74 -20.97
C SER A 150 -5.84 -4.17 -20.45
N PRO A 151 -6.14 -5.16 -21.30
CA PRO A 151 -6.44 -6.54 -20.87
C PRO A 151 -5.22 -7.27 -20.28
N TYR A 152 -4.02 -6.69 -20.40
CA TYR A 152 -2.76 -7.29 -19.97
C TYR A 152 -1.97 -6.39 -19.01
N GLY A 153 -2.69 -5.60 -18.20
CA GLY A 153 -2.10 -4.76 -17.17
C GLY A 153 -1.28 -5.59 -16.19
N THR A 154 0.04 -5.39 -16.25
CA THR A 154 1.00 -5.73 -15.20
C THR A 154 0.36 -5.40 -13.87
N SER A 155 0.26 -6.41 -13.00
CA SER A 155 -0.32 -6.33 -11.67
C SER A 155 0.15 -5.05 -10.99
N SER A 156 -0.70 -4.03 -11.03
CA SER A 156 -0.55 -2.83 -10.22
C SER A 156 -0.20 -3.34 -8.83
N SER A 157 0.89 -2.84 -8.27
CA SER A 157 1.09 -2.91 -6.82
C SER A 157 -0.20 -2.33 -6.26
N LEU A 158 -1.15 -3.18 -5.89
CA LEU A 158 -2.52 -2.74 -5.61
C LEU A 158 -2.56 -1.91 -4.33
N PHE A 159 -1.44 -1.84 -3.61
CA PHE A 159 -1.40 -1.35 -2.25
C PHE A 159 -0.09 -0.63 -1.83
N PRO A 160 0.50 0.28 -2.61
CA PRO A 160 1.61 1.11 -2.12
C PRO A 160 1.19 1.98 -0.91
N GLN A 161 -0.13 2.13 -0.68
CA GLN A 161 -0.76 2.89 0.40
C GLN A 161 -1.13 2.07 1.65
N HIS A 162 -0.85 0.76 1.69
CA HIS A 162 -1.25 -0.10 2.81
C HIS A 162 -0.05 -0.76 3.50
N ARG A 163 1.01 0.01 3.76
CA ARG A 163 2.17 -0.50 4.52
C ARG A 163 1.78 -0.87 5.95
N GLU A 164 0.87 -0.11 6.55
CA GLU A 164 0.32 -0.45 7.87
C GLU A 164 -0.51 -1.75 7.85
N LEU A 165 -1.18 -2.08 6.75
CA LEU A 165 -1.90 -3.35 6.62
C LEU A 165 -0.96 -4.56 6.71
N GLN A 166 0.26 -4.46 6.16
CA GLN A 166 1.28 -5.50 6.35
C GLN A 166 1.71 -5.62 7.81
N THR A 167 1.65 -4.51 8.55
CA THR A 167 1.97 -4.49 9.98
C THR A 167 0.84 -5.13 10.79
N LEU A 168 -0.41 -4.88 10.43
CA LEU A 168 -1.57 -5.59 10.98
C LEU A 168 -1.49 -7.09 10.66
N ASP A 169 -1.15 -7.47 9.43
CA ASP A 169 -1.01 -8.88 9.05
C ASP A 169 0.07 -9.58 9.87
N LEU A 170 1.21 -8.92 10.12
CA LEU A 170 2.26 -9.43 11.02
C LEU A 170 1.77 -9.56 12.46
N PHE A 171 1.01 -8.58 12.96
CA PHE A 171 0.40 -8.64 14.28
C PHE A 171 -0.58 -9.82 14.41
N ILE A 172 -1.42 -10.05 13.40
CA ILE A 172 -2.33 -11.20 13.33
C ILE A 172 -1.56 -12.51 13.43
N SER A 173 -0.48 -12.66 12.65
CA SER A 173 0.36 -13.86 12.69
C SER A 173 0.92 -14.14 14.09
N VAL A 174 1.47 -13.12 14.75
CA VAL A 174 2.03 -13.26 16.10
C VAL A 174 0.93 -13.56 17.12
N LEU A 175 -0.17 -12.81 17.08
CA LEU A 175 -1.24 -12.95 18.07
C LEU A 175 -1.99 -14.27 17.93
N ALA A 176 -2.34 -14.70 16.72
CA ALA A 176 -3.00 -15.99 16.48
C ALA A 176 -2.13 -17.17 16.93
N HIS A 177 -0.80 -17.05 16.82
CA HIS A 177 0.13 -18.06 17.30
C HIS A 177 0.24 -18.06 18.83
N GLU A 178 0.36 -16.89 19.47
CA GLU A 178 0.34 -16.77 20.94
C GLU A 178 -0.97 -17.29 21.56
N GLU A 179 -2.10 -17.01 20.91
CA GLU A 179 -3.42 -17.50 21.28
C GLU A 179 -3.53 -19.03 21.19
N LEU A 180 -2.98 -19.65 20.13
CA LEU A 180 -2.91 -21.10 20.03
C LEU A 180 -2.01 -21.72 21.12
N LEU A 181 -0.86 -21.10 21.41
CA LEU A 181 0.05 -21.58 22.45
C LEU A 181 -0.58 -21.52 23.83
N TYR A 182 -1.35 -20.47 24.10
CA TYR A 182 -2.13 -20.34 25.33
C TYR A 182 -3.10 -21.51 25.53
N ASP A 183 -3.76 -21.96 24.46
CA ASP A 183 -4.70 -23.08 24.53
C ASP A 183 -4.02 -24.46 24.57
N THR A 184 -2.84 -24.60 23.97
CA THR A 184 -2.16 -25.90 23.81
C THR A 184 -1.17 -26.23 24.92
N SER A 185 -0.70 -25.22 25.66
CA SER A 185 0.31 -25.38 26.70
C SER A 185 -0.07 -24.61 27.95
N GLU A 186 -0.40 -25.33 29.03
CA GLU A 186 -0.66 -24.75 30.36
C GLU A 186 0.53 -23.97 30.93
N LEU A 187 1.75 -24.28 30.48
CA LEU A 187 2.99 -23.60 30.88
C LEU A 187 3.27 -22.33 30.04
N HIS A 188 2.43 -22.02 29.05
CA HIS A 188 2.67 -20.87 28.18
C HIS A 188 2.30 -19.58 28.91
N LEU A 189 3.30 -18.74 29.16
CA LEU A 189 3.11 -17.40 29.71
C LEU A 189 2.97 -16.42 28.56
N SER A 190 1.81 -15.78 28.41
CA SER A 190 1.52 -14.82 27.33
C SER A 190 2.61 -13.76 27.24
N ARG A 191 3.36 -13.77 26.13
CA ARG A 191 4.49 -12.85 25.93
C ARG A 191 3.96 -11.57 25.30
N HIS A 192 3.49 -10.67 26.15
CA HIS A 192 3.06 -9.33 25.72
C HIS A 192 4.20 -8.54 25.03
N GLU A 193 5.45 -8.97 25.24
CA GLU A 193 6.64 -8.45 24.55
C GLU A 193 6.74 -8.90 23.09
N ALA A 194 6.08 -9.99 22.68
CA ALA A 194 6.20 -10.57 21.34
C ALA A 194 5.75 -9.61 20.23
N TYR A 195 4.73 -8.80 20.50
CA TYR A 195 4.23 -7.77 19.58
C TYR A 195 4.73 -6.36 19.93
N LYS A 196 5.53 -6.18 20.98
CA LYS A 196 6.05 -4.87 21.38
C LYS A 196 6.88 -4.23 20.27
N ASP A 197 7.74 -5.00 19.61
CA ASP A 197 8.57 -4.54 18.49
C ASP A 197 7.72 -4.11 17.28
N ILE A 198 6.53 -4.69 17.11
CA ILE A 198 5.59 -4.28 16.05
C ILE A 198 5.15 -2.84 16.28
N PHE A 199 4.76 -2.49 17.50
CA PHE A 199 4.28 -1.13 17.84
C PHE A 199 5.40 -0.12 18.10
N ASP A 200 6.57 -0.57 18.56
CA ASP A 200 7.71 0.32 18.82
C ASP A 200 8.52 0.63 17.54
N LEU A 201 8.54 -0.28 16.55
CA LEU A 201 9.37 -0.13 15.34
C LEU A 201 8.58 -0.25 14.03
N ARG A 202 7.87 -1.36 13.80
CA ARG A 202 7.25 -1.65 12.47
C ARG A 202 6.10 -0.69 12.14
N GLN A 203 5.18 -0.46 13.07
CA GLN A 203 4.04 0.43 12.87
C GLN A 203 4.49 1.89 12.67
N PRO A 204 5.32 2.50 13.53
CA PRO A 204 5.81 3.87 13.31
C PRO A 204 6.58 4.01 11.99
N ARG A 205 7.32 2.98 11.60
CA ARG A 205 8.02 2.92 10.31
C ARG A 205 7.05 2.92 9.12
N SER A 206 6.06 2.05 9.12
CA SER A 206 5.07 1.99 8.03
C SER A 206 4.32 3.31 7.90
N ARG A 207 3.91 3.91 9.03
CA ARG A 207 3.22 5.21 9.06
C ARG A 207 4.08 6.35 8.55
N ILE A 208 5.36 6.42 8.92
CA ILE A 208 6.25 7.48 8.42
C ILE A 208 6.55 7.31 6.92
N GLU A 209 6.64 6.07 6.43
CA GLU A 209 6.77 5.78 4.99
C GLU A 209 5.57 6.34 4.21
N ASP A 210 4.34 6.09 4.68
CA ASP A 210 3.12 6.61 4.06
C ASP A 210 3.02 8.15 4.13
N LEU A 211 3.47 8.75 5.24
CA LEU A 211 3.53 10.21 5.39
C LEU A 211 4.55 10.85 4.45
N ILE A 212 5.73 10.26 4.29
CA ILE A 212 6.76 10.73 3.36
C ILE A 212 6.24 10.64 1.93
N ALA A 213 5.58 9.53 1.57
CA ALA A 213 4.95 9.35 0.27
C ALA A 213 3.96 10.49 -0.04
N ARG A 214 3.07 10.79 0.92
CA ARG A 214 2.05 11.83 0.80
C ARG A 214 2.64 13.24 0.75
N GLU A 215 3.50 13.61 1.69
CA GLU A 215 4.10 14.95 1.78
C GLU A 215 5.09 15.19 0.63
N GLY A 216 5.85 14.17 0.22
CA GLY A 216 6.76 14.26 -0.92
C GLY A 216 6.03 14.35 -2.26
N ALA A 217 4.92 13.63 -2.44
CA ALA A 217 4.06 13.78 -3.62
C ALA A 217 3.43 15.17 -3.67
N LYS A 218 2.94 15.69 -2.53
CA LYS A 218 2.42 17.06 -2.41
C LYS A 218 3.48 18.12 -2.73
N ALA A 219 4.73 17.87 -2.38
CA ALA A 219 5.86 18.73 -2.70
C ALA A 219 6.35 18.61 -4.15
N GLY A 220 5.83 17.67 -4.94
CA GLY A 220 6.31 17.38 -6.30
C GLY A 220 7.70 16.75 -6.35
N LEU A 221 8.18 16.19 -5.24
CA LEU A 221 9.52 15.57 -5.13
C LEU A 221 9.47 14.05 -5.32
N ILE A 222 8.32 13.43 -5.08
CA ILE A 222 8.13 11.98 -5.13
C ILE A 222 7.03 11.63 -6.14
N THR A 223 7.30 10.65 -7.01
CA THR A 223 6.29 10.01 -7.87
C THR A 223 5.83 8.68 -7.26
N LEU A 224 4.53 8.51 -7.08
CA LEU A 224 3.94 7.31 -6.46
C LEU A 224 3.69 6.17 -7.46
N GLU A 225 3.56 6.49 -8.74
CA GLU A 225 3.29 5.52 -9.80
C GLU A 225 4.47 5.37 -10.75
N ASP A 226 4.60 4.15 -11.27
CA ASP A 226 5.31 3.86 -12.52
C ASP A 226 4.47 4.32 -13.72
N SER A 227 3.90 5.52 -13.67
CA SER A 227 3.32 6.16 -14.83
C SER A 227 4.48 6.38 -15.79
N LEU A 228 4.67 5.42 -16.70
CA LEU A 228 5.72 5.45 -17.71
C LEU A 228 5.67 6.83 -18.38
N PRO A 229 6.79 7.55 -18.51
CA PRO A 229 6.86 8.91 -19.04
C PRO A 229 6.59 8.99 -20.56
N GLY A 230 5.61 8.24 -21.08
CA GLY A 230 5.42 7.94 -22.50
C GLY A 230 4.29 8.69 -23.20
N THR A 231 3.44 9.44 -22.50
CA THR A 231 2.42 10.27 -23.16
C THR A 231 2.38 11.64 -22.49
N ARG A 232 3.20 12.57 -23.01
CA ARG A 232 2.91 13.99 -22.86
C ARG A 232 1.45 14.18 -23.29
N PRO A 233 0.57 14.73 -22.44
CA PRO A 233 -0.72 15.18 -22.92
C PRO A 233 -0.44 16.25 -23.96
N THR A 234 -0.65 15.93 -25.23
CA THR A 234 -0.72 16.93 -26.29
C THR A 234 -1.79 17.92 -25.84
N SER A 235 -1.34 19.13 -25.52
CA SER A 235 -2.22 20.28 -25.30
C SER A 235 -3.33 20.25 -26.35
N PRO A 236 -4.61 20.34 -25.98
CA PRO A 236 -5.66 20.47 -26.96
C PRO A 236 -5.37 21.72 -27.78
N HIS A 237 -5.01 21.52 -29.05
CA HIS A 237 -5.00 22.58 -30.03
C HIS A 237 -6.43 23.09 -30.11
N THR A 238 -6.63 24.34 -29.70
CA THR A 238 -7.85 25.12 -29.91
C THR A 238 -8.19 25.09 -31.41
N PRO A 239 -9.31 24.49 -31.83
CA PRO A 239 -9.79 24.71 -33.19
C PRO A 239 -10.37 26.12 -33.27
N SER A 240 -9.86 26.84 -34.26
CA SER A 240 -10.29 28.16 -34.70
C SER A 240 -11.80 28.27 -34.85
N GLU A 241 -12.28 29.48 -34.59
CA GLU A 241 -13.63 30.00 -34.83
C GLU A 241 -14.30 29.44 -36.10
N ALA A 242 -15.49 28.88 -35.94
CA ALA A 242 -16.47 28.76 -37.02
C ALA A 242 -17.85 29.16 -36.48
N VAL A 243 -18.27 30.34 -36.94
CA VAL A 243 -19.59 30.96 -36.80
C VAL A 243 -20.65 30.09 -37.50
N GLY A 244 -21.79 29.83 -36.85
CA GLY A 244 -22.89 29.08 -37.49
C GLY A 244 -24.15 28.85 -36.66
N LYS A 245 -24.97 29.90 -36.55
CA LYS A 245 -26.46 29.97 -36.49
C LYS A 245 -27.32 28.83 -35.90
N GLU A 246 -28.08 29.24 -34.88
CA GLU A 246 -29.51 29.00 -34.59
C GLU A 246 -30.31 28.05 -35.51
N ASN A 247 -30.96 27.04 -34.90
CA ASN A 247 -32.43 26.93 -34.72
C ASN A 247 -32.87 25.49 -34.43
N SER A 248 -33.63 25.30 -33.34
CA SER A 248 -34.96 24.65 -33.34
C SER A 248 -35.28 23.95 -31.99
N PRO A 249 -36.53 24.09 -31.49
CA PRO A 249 -36.98 23.52 -30.21
C PRO A 249 -37.74 22.18 -30.37
N TYR A 250 -38.17 21.64 -29.22
CA TYR A 250 -39.05 20.49 -28.95
C TYR A 250 -38.38 19.15 -28.57
N SER A 251 -38.43 18.84 -27.27
CA SER A 251 -38.95 17.54 -26.83
C SER A 251 -39.49 17.63 -25.41
N MET A 252 -40.80 17.37 -25.31
CA MET A 252 -41.55 17.15 -24.09
C MET A 252 -41.14 15.81 -23.47
N ASN A 253 -40.89 15.79 -22.16
CA ASN A 253 -41.80 15.29 -21.13
C ASN A 253 -42.25 13.83 -21.31
N SER A 254 -41.85 12.98 -20.37
CA SER A 254 -42.58 11.76 -19.98
C SER A 254 -42.14 11.41 -18.57
N GLY A 255 -43.05 11.59 -17.62
CA GLY A 255 -42.89 11.19 -16.24
C GLY A 255 -42.87 9.67 -16.07
N SER A 256 -42.33 9.22 -14.95
CA SER A 256 -42.66 7.92 -14.39
C SER A 256 -42.63 7.98 -12.88
N THR A 257 -43.65 7.31 -12.35
CA THR A 257 -44.31 7.45 -11.08
C THR A 257 -43.71 6.57 -9.99
N ASN A 258 -43.80 7.09 -8.77
CA ASN A 258 -43.86 6.46 -7.45
C ASN A 258 -44.11 4.93 -7.36
N SER A 259 -43.26 4.27 -6.57
CA SER A 259 -43.59 3.20 -5.59
C SER A 259 -42.27 2.84 -4.87
N SER A 260 -42.14 2.53 -3.59
CA SER A 260 -43.08 2.26 -2.51
C SER A 260 -42.26 2.21 -1.22
N LEU A 261 -42.86 2.72 -0.15
CA LEU A 261 -42.35 2.76 1.21
C LEU A 261 -42.35 1.34 1.82
N VAL A 262 -41.21 0.89 2.34
CA VAL A 262 -41.13 -0.23 3.29
C VAL A 262 -40.62 0.34 4.60
N SER A 263 -41.55 0.47 5.54
CA SER A 263 -41.35 0.83 6.94
C SER A 263 -40.74 -0.35 7.73
N LEU A 264 -39.59 -0.14 8.36
CA LEU A 264 -39.07 -1.02 9.42
C LEU A 264 -39.32 -0.41 10.82
N PRO A 265 -39.59 -1.25 11.83
CA PRO A 265 -39.94 -0.80 13.17
C PRO A 265 -38.73 -0.29 13.96
N ARG A 266 -39.03 0.76 14.73
CA ARG A 266 -38.16 1.56 15.59
C ARG A 266 -38.03 0.85 16.95
N SER A 267 -36.88 0.28 17.26
CA SER A 267 -36.59 -0.27 18.59
C SER A 267 -36.08 0.81 19.55
N SER A 268 -36.74 0.80 20.70
CA SER A 268 -36.57 1.52 21.96
C SER A 268 -35.21 2.11 22.30
N THR A 269 -35.28 3.40 22.61
CA THR A 269 -34.31 4.26 23.31
C THR A 269 -34.09 3.81 24.76
N SER A 270 -32.84 3.60 25.16
CA SER A 270 -32.40 3.60 26.57
C SER A 270 -31.55 4.86 26.84
N PRO A 271 -31.60 5.42 28.06
CA PRO A 271 -31.08 6.76 28.33
C PRO A 271 -29.56 6.80 28.54
N PRO A 272 -28.88 7.88 28.11
CA PRO A 272 -27.44 8.04 28.29
C PRO A 272 -27.10 8.44 29.74
N LEU A 273 -26.24 7.65 30.37
CA LEU A 273 -25.59 7.99 31.63
C LEU A 273 -24.53 9.09 31.39
N LYS A 274 -24.62 10.11 32.23
CA LYS A 274 -23.83 11.35 32.22
C LYS A 274 -22.32 11.08 32.39
N PRO A 275 -21.42 11.71 31.61
CA PRO A 275 -20.00 11.69 31.88
C PRO A 275 -19.66 12.59 33.08
N SER A 276 -18.90 12.03 34.02
CA SER A 276 -18.41 12.73 35.20
C SER A 276 -17.27 13.68 34.83
N LYS A 277 -17.42 14.93 35.27
CA LYS A 277 -16.44 16.01 35.14
C LYS A 277 -15.28 15.78 36.12
N LYS A 278 -14.07 15.57 35.61
CA LYS A 278 -12.77 15.80 36.28
C LYS A 278 -11.76 16.01 35.14
N SER A 279 -10.79 16.92 35.12
CA SER A 279 -10.35 18.00 36.00
C SER A 279 -9.51 18.89 35.09
N ASN A 280 -9.65 20.21 35.20
CA ASN A 280 -8.76 21.16 34.53
C ASN A 280 -7.34 20.95 35.06
N SER A 281 -6.39 20.59 34.20
CA SER A 281 -4.96 20.69 34.50
C SER A 281 -4.37 21.79 33.66
N THR A 282 -4.30 22.96 34.28
CA THR A 282 -3.56 24.13 33.85
C THR A 282 -2.08 23.88 34.17
N PHE A 283 -1.26 23.57 33.18
CA PHE A 283 0.19 23.78 33.27
C PHE A 283 0.71 24.44 32.00
N ARG A 284 0.78 25.77 32.08
CA ARG A 284 1.78 26.57 31.37
C ARG A 284 3.05 26.63 32.23
N LEU A 285 4.17 26.98 31.59
CA LEU A 285 5.55 27.20 32.09
C LEU A 285 6.39 25.91 31.94
N PHE A 286 7.49 25.86 31.17
CA PHE A 286 8.64 26.77 31.16
C PHE A 286 9.40 26.86 29.80
N SER A 287 9.95 28.05 29.55
CA SER A 287 11.22 28.43 28.86
C SER A 287 11.63 27.69 27.57
N VAL A 288 11.66 28.32 26.38
CA VAL A 288 12.55 29.43 25.95
C VAL A 288 14.01 29.21 26.36
N PHE A 289 14.75 28.41 25.57
CA PHE A 289 16.19 28.54 25.49
C PHE A 289 16.53 29.59 24.42
N SER A 290 16.60 30.83 24.90
CA SER A 290 17.20 31.96 24.18
C SER A 290 18.72 31.75 24.16
N SER A 291 19.29 31.59 22.97
CA SER A 291 20.72 31.66 22.74
C SER A 291 21.23 33.07 23.09
N LYS A 292 22.22 33.12 23.98
CA LYS A 292 22.83 34.34 24.51
C LYS A 292 24.07 34.66 23.68
N GLY A 293 23.86 35.29 22.51
CA GLY A 293 24.92 35.88 21.70
C GLY A 293 24.95 37.39 21.87
N LYS A 294 25.76 37.89 22.80
CA LYS A 294 26.08 39.33 22.94
C LYS A 294 27.07 39.71 21.84
N GLY A 295 26.62 40.49 20.85
CA GLY A 295 27.48 41.19 19.89
C GLY A 295 26.92 42.58 19.63
N LYS A 296 27.60 43.61 20.15
CA LYS A 296 27.35 45.03 19.87
C LYS A 296 27.98 45.41 18.53
N ALA A 297 27.20 45.97 17.60
CA ALA A 297 27.62 47.00 16.63
C ALA A 297 26.35 47.56 15.96
N LYS A 298 25.96 48.80 16.27
CA LYS A 298 26.20 50.03 15.49
C LYS A 298 25.47 50.06 14.14
N ALA A 299 24.50 50.98 14.10
CA ALA A 299 23.75 51.40 12.93
C ALA A 299 24.67 51.92 11.81
N LEU A 300 24.32 51.59 10.57
CA LEU A 300 24.27 52.58 9.50
C LEU A 300 23.19 52.16 8.51
N GLU A 301 22.34 53.13 8.24
CA GLU A 301 21.25 53.18 7.28
C GLU A 301 21.84 53.16 5.86
N ASP A 302 21.42 52.20 5.04
CA ASP A 302 21.68 52.24 3.60
C ASP A 302 20.47 51.65 2.86
N GLN A 303 19.74 52.54 2.17
CA GLN A 303 18.65 52.21 1.27
C GLN A 303 19.22 51.52 0.02
N GLN A 304 19.34 50.20 0.06
CA GLN A 304 19.56 49.41 -1.16
C GLN A 304 18.23 48.90 -1.71
N SER A 305 17.93 49.37 -2.92
CA SER A 305 16.87 48.87 -3.79
C SER A 305 16.94 47.35 -3.94
N PHE A 306 15.97 46.63 -3.36
CA PHE A 306 15.77 45.20 -3.55
C PHE A 306 15.37 44.92 -5.02
N GLN A 307 16.36 44.75 -5.89
CA GLN A 307 16.14 44.01 -7.13
C GLN A 307 16.03 42.53 -6.77
N GLN A 308 14.79 42.07 -6.55
CA GLN A 308 14.44 40.65 -6.57
C GLN A 308 14.73 40.13 -7.98
N THR A 309 15.98 39.71 -8.20
CA THR A 309 16.32 38.86 -9.32
C THR A 309 15.50 37.59 -9.14
N MET A 310 14.48 37.42 -9.98
CA MET A 310 13.64 36.23 -9.99
C MET A 310 14.53 35.03 -10.37
N LYS A 311 15.15 34.42 -9.37
CA LYS A 311 15.83 33.12 -9.51
C LYS A 311 14.79 32.16 -10.06
N ARG A 312 14.94 31.80 -11.33
CA ARG A 312 14.17 30.73 -11.96
C ARG A 312 14.37 29.49 -11.09
N LYS A 313 13.29 29.02 -10.47
CA LYS A 313 13.31 27.77 -9.71
C LYS A 313 13.66 26.67 -10.70
N ALA A 314 14.79 26.00 -10.49
CA ALA A 314 15.11 24.81 -11.25
C ALA A 314 13.96 23.80 -11.10
N GLU A 315 13.52 23.23 -12.21
CA GLU A 315 12.44 22.24 -12.23
C GLU A 315 13.05 20.89 -11.84
N VAL A 316 12.97 20.57 -10.55
CA VAL A 316 13.55 19.36 -9.99
C VAL A 316 12.76 18.13 -10.44
N SER A 317 13.44 17.15 -11.06
CA SER A 317 12.78 15.93 -11.53
C SER A 317 12.40 15.00 -10.37
N PRO A 318 11.14 14.59 -10.21
CA PRO A 318 10.69 13.84 -9.04
C PRO A 318 11.28 12.41 -8.98
N VAL A 319 11.59 11.95 -7.76
CA VAL A 319 12.13 10.61 -7.47
C VAL A 319 11.00 9.58 -7.32
N PRO A 320 11.08 8.41 -7.98
CA PRO A 320 10.12 7.33 -7.73
C PRO A 320 10.15 6.87 -6.28
N PHE A 321 8.99 6.76 -5.63
CA PHE A 321 8.91 6.35 -4.21
C PHE A 321 9.52 4.97 -3.97
N ARG A 322 9.43 4.05 -4.94
CA ARG A 322 10.05 2.72 -4.88
C ARG A 322 11.58 2.75 -4.78
N SER A 323 12.21 3.84 -5.19
CA SER A 323 13.65 4.05 -5.06
C SER A 323 14.03 4.55 -3.66
N LEU A 324 13.06 4.86 -2.81
CA LEU A 324 13.26 5.34 -1.46
C LEU A 324 12.95 4.23 -0.44
N THR A 325 13.76 4.14 0.60
CA THR A 325 13.54 3.24 1.74
C THR A 325 13.75 4.02 3.02
N VAL A 326 12.88 3.85 4.01
CA VAL A 326 13.04 4.48 5.32
C VAL A 326 13.79 3.52 6.25
N CYS A 327 14.86 4.03 6.86
CA CYS A 327 15.52 3.42 8.00
C CYS A 327 14.94 4.03 9.27
N PHE A 328 14.44 3.19 10.18
CA PHE A 328 13.74 3.64 11.37
C PHE A 328 14.43 3.12 12.63
N SER A 329 14.73 4.01 13.56
CA SER A 329 15.22 3.75 14.91
C SER A 329 14.49 4.64 15.91
N THR A 330 14.51 4.28 17.19
CA THR A 330 13.84 5.03 18.26
C THR A 330 14.35 6.47 18.43
N ARG A 331 15.57 6.75 17.97
CA ARG A 331 16.22 8.08 18.08
C ARG A 331 16.50 8.75 16.74
N LYS A 332 16.42 7.99 15.64
CA LYS A 332 16.92 8.42 14.33
C LYS A 332 16.02 7.88 13.24
N VAL A 333 15.72 8.70 12.27
CA VAL A 333 15.05 8.27 11.04
C VAL A 333 15.87 8.73 9.85
N GLY A 334 16.14 7.81 8.94
CA GLY A 334 16.90 8.07 7.72
C GLY A 334 16.09 7.76 6.47
N LEU A 335 16.27 8.57 5.43
CA LEU A 335 15.80 8.28 4.09
C LEU A 335 16.97 7.76 3.26
N MET A 336 16.82 6.55 2.72
CA MET A 336 17.81 5.91 1.86
C MET A 336 17.35 5.91 0.42
N TYR A 337 18.25 6.24 -0.48
CA TYR A 337 18.04 6.16 -1.92
C TYR A 337 18.73 4.92 -2.50
N ALA A 338 17.96 4.15 -3.26
CA ALA A 338 18.38 2.98 -4.01
C ALA A 338 17.90 3.18 -5.46
N PRO A 339 18.77 3.56 -6.40
CA PRO A 339 18.36 3.77 -7.78
C PRO A 339 17.81 2.45 -8.34
N VAL A 340 16.62 2.52 -8.95
CA VAL A 340 16.08 1.37 -9.69
C VAL A 340 17.02 1.10 -10.86
N PRO A 341 17.55 -0.12 -11.01
CA PRO A 341 18.39 -0.45 -12.15
C PRO A 341 17.59 -0.12 -13.41
N ALA A 342 18.10 0.80 -14.23
CA ALA A 342 17.48 1.10 -15.50
C ALA A 342 17.36 -0.24 -16.23
N CYS A 343 16.12 -0.69 -16.48
CA CYS A 343 15.88 -1.81 -17.36
C CYS A 343 16.37 -1.35 -18.73
N THR A 344 17.66 -1.56 -19.01
CA THR A 344 18.19 -1.39 -20.34
C THR A 344 17.41 -2.37 -21.19
N SER A 345 16.41 -1.88 -21.92
CA SER A 345 15.65 -2.67 -22.88
C SER A 345 16.59 -2.95 -24.04
N SER A 346 17.57 -3.80 -23.79
CA SER A 346 18.44 -4.33 -24.81
C SER A 346 17.52 -5.16 -25.69
N LYS A 347 17.14 -4.59 -26.83
CA LYS A 347 16.58 -5.30 -27.97
C LYS A 347 17.70 -6.19 -28.55
N SER A 348 18.22 -7.13 -27.76
CA SER A 348 19.12 -8.16 -28.27
C SER A 348 18.24 -9.23 -28.90
N SER A 349 18.17 -9.12 -30.23
CA SER A 349 17.70 -10.11 -31.18
C SER A 349 18.09 -11.53 -30.79
N LEU A 350 17.20 -12.47 -31.06
CA LEU A 350 17.32 -13.91 -30.85
C LEU A 350 18.72 -14.46 -31.16
N THR A 351 19.36 -15.05 -30.15
CA THR A 351 20.11 -16.29 -30.32
C THR A 351 19.69 -17.24 -29.21
N VAL A 352 18.92 -18.25 -29.60
CA VAL A 352 18.48 -19.37 -28.76
C VAL A 352 19.70 -20.25 -28.49
N THR A 353 20.36 -20.03 -27.36
CA THR A 353 21.16 -21.06 -26.69
C THR A 353 20.86 -20.97 -25.20
N GLY A 354 20.24 -22.04 -24.69
CA GLY A 354 19.59 -22.09 -23.38
C GLY A 354 20.49 -21.62 -22.24
N SER A 355 20.02 -20.58 -21.56
CA SER A 355 20.47 -20.20 -20.23
C SER A 355 19.24 -19.78 -19.43
N CYS A 356 18.84 -20.70 -18.57
CA CYS A 356 17.64 -20.68 -17.75
C CYS A 356 17.79 -19.58 -16.68
N SER A 357 17.30 -18.38 -16.97
CA SER A 357 17.05 -17.34 -15.97
C SER A 357 15.65 -17.54 -15.41
N SER A 358 15.55 -18.50 -14.51
CA SER A 358 14.38 -18.71 -13.66
C SER A 358 14.85 -18.63 -12.22
N SER A 359 14.27 -17.70 -11.47
CA SER A 359 14.31 -17.60 -10.01
C SER A 359 13.65 -18.83 -9.39
N SER A 360 14.33 -19.96 -9.52
CA SER A 360 14.03 -21.17 -8.78
C SER A 360 14.74 -21.04 -7.44
N THR A 361 13.99 -20.67 -6.40
CA THR A 361 14.28 -21.16 -5.05
C THR A 361 14.06 -22.68 -5.07
N ALA A 362 15.04 -23.38 -5.63
CA ALA A 362 15.13 -24.82 -5.53
C ALA A 362 15.44 -25.13 -4.07
N TYR A 363 14.43 -25.66 -3.40
CA TYR A 363 14.52 -26.44 -2.19
C TYR A 363 15.57 -27.53 -2.40
N GLY A 364 16.77 -27.33 -1.87
CA GLY A 364 17.90 -28.24 -1.97
C GLY A 364 18.76 -28.04 -0.74
N GLY A 365 18.64 -28.95 0.22
CA GLY A 365 19.30 -28.84 1.51
C GLY A 365 20.82 -28.70 1.37
N SER A 366 21.38 -27.74 2.10
CA SER A 366 22.69 -27.93 2.72
C SER A 366 22.83 -26.98 3.90
N THR A 367 23.11 -27.61 5.02
CA THR A 367 23.57 -27.12 6.32
C THR A 367 24.75 -26.15 6.21
N TYR A 368 24.69 -25.06 6.98
CA TYR A 368 25.79 -24.18 7.40
C TYR A 368 26.66 -23.52 6.31
N GLY A 369 26.60 -22.19 6.26
CA GLY A 369 27.74 -21.38 5.78
C GLY A 369 27.68 -20.82 4.36
N ALA A 370 26.55 -20.25 3.91
CA ALA A 370 26.57 -19.36 2.75
C ALA A 370 26.83 -17.91 3.22
N LEU A 371 28.10 -17.52 3.30
CA LEU A 371 28.52 -16.11 3.29
C LEU A 371 28.05 -15.52 1.95
N GLY A 372 26.91 -14.83 1.96
CA GLY A 372 26.42 -14.08 0.81
C GLY A 372 27.40 -12.98 0.46
N VAL A 373 28.24 -13.22 -0.55
CA VAL A 373 29.06 -12.19 -1.18
C VAL A 373 28.12 -11.24 -1.90
N SER A 374 27.79 -10.13 -1.23
CA SER A 374 27.03 -9.02 -1.79
C SER A 374 27.76 -8.49 -3.03
N TYR A 375 27.26 -8.86 -4.20
CA TYR A 375 27.77 -8.39 -5.48
C TYR A 375 27.53 -6.87 -5.58
N ASN A 376 28.58 -6.10 -5.26
CA ASN A 376 28.59 -4.63 -5.21
C ASN A 376 28.73 -3.99 -6.60
N SER A 377 27.84 -4.33 -7.55
CA SER A 377 27.83 -3.67 -8.86
C SER A 377 26.66 -2.68 -8.97
N ARG A 378 27.01 -1.40 -8.75
CA ARG A 378 26.43 -0.19 -9.37
C ARG A 378 25.14 0.45 -8.81
N GLY A 379 24.67 0.04 -7.64
CA GLY A 379 23.57 0.76 -6.97
C GLY A 379 23.62 0.65 -5.44
N ARG A 380 24.69 1.16 -4.80
CA ARG A 380 24.80 1.09 -3.33
C ARG A 380 23.70 1.97 -2.72
N LYS A 381 22.86 1.36 -1.87
CA LYS A 381 21.90 2.10 -1.03
C LYS A 381 22.68 3.14 -0.22
N ARG A 382 22.37 4.42 -0.40
CA ARG A 382 22.98 5.53 0.37
C ARG A 382 21.93 6.22 1.21
N THR A 383 22.28 6.57 2.45
CA THR A 383 21.46 7.46 3.27
C THR A 383 21.62 8.88 2.73
N ILE A 384 20.53 9.47 2.26
CA ILE A 384 20.53 10.83 1.69
C ILE A 384 20.10 11.88 2.72
N VAL A 385 19.25 11.50 3.67
CA VAL A 385 18.77 12.39 4.73
C VAL A 385 18.72 11.60 6.03
N GLU A 386 19.21 12.19 7.12
CA GLU A 386 19.09 11.64 8.46
C GLU A 386 18.58 12.73 9.41
N VAL A 387 17.55 12.40 10.20
CA VAL A 387 16.91 13.31 11.13
C VAL A 387 16.91 12.67 12.51
N GLN A 388 17.36 13.42 13.52
CA GLN A 388 17.19 13.05 14.92
C GLN A 388 15.72 13.17 15.30
N ARG A 389 15.24 12.17 16.02
CA ARG A 389 13.85 12.07 16.46
C ARG A 389 13.78 11.82 17.95
N ASP A 390 12.92 12.56 18.62
CA ASP A 390 12.51 12.25 19.99
C ASP A 390 11.42 11.18 20.00
N LYS A 391 11.40 10.34 21.04
CA LYS A 391 10.44 9.24 21.17
C LYS A 391 8.98 9.73 21.08
N ASP A 392 8.71 10.88 21.70
CA ASP A 392 7.38 11.48 21.79
C ASP A 392 7.09 12.49 20.65
N GLU A 393 7.99 12.58 19.65
CA GLU A 393 7.78 13.43 18.47
C GLU A 393 6.70 12.84 17.55
N VAL A 394 5.81 13.71 17.09
CA VAL A 394 4.75 13.43 16.11
C VAL A 394 5.39 13.06 14.76
N LEU A 395 4.98 11.93 14.17
CA LEU A 395 5.58 11.37 12.93
C LEU A 395 5.53 12.35 11.75
N GLU A 396 4.49 13.16 11.70
CA GLU A 396 4.24 14.17 10.68
C GLU A 396 5.35 15.24 10.68
N VAL A 397 5.87 15.60 11.86
CA VAL A 397 7.00 16.55 11.97
C VAL A 397 8.26 15.93 11.40
N THR A 398 8.56 14.68 11.79
CA THR A 398 9.73 13.95 11.29
C THR A 398 9.64 13.73 9.77
N ALA A 399 8.46 13.35 9.25
CA ALA A 399 8.23 13.16 7.81
C ALA A 399 8.47 14.46 7.02
N ARG A 400 7.95 15.61 7.50
CA ARG A 400 8.20 16.91 6.85
C ARG A 400 9.67 17.32 6.87
N ARG A 401 10.41 17.01 7.94
CA ARG A 401 11.88 17.24 7.99
C ARG A 401 12.60 16.37 6.97
N LEU A 402 12.21 15.10 6.82
CA LEU A 402 12.80 14.20 5.83
C LEU A 402 12.51 14.67 4.39
N VAL A 403 11.28 15.10 4.10
CA VAL A 403 10.91 15.63 2.78
C VAL A 403 11.64 16.95 2.47
N ARG A 404 11.84 17.81 3.47
CA ARG A 404 12.67 19.02 3.31
C ARG A 404 14.12 18.66 3.02
N GLY A 405 14.72 17.76 3.79
CA GLY A 405 16.08 17.29 3.52
C GLY A 405 16.23 16.62 2.15
N LEU A 406 15.19 15.91 1.68
CA LEU A 406 15.16 15.33 0.34
C LEU A 406 15.20 16.44 -0.72
N LYS A 407 14.45 17.53 -0.52
CA LYS A 407 14.47 18.69 -1.41
C LYS A 407 15.86 19.32 -1.50
N ASP A 408 16.47 19.60 -0.35
CA ASP A 408 17.78 20.23 -0.27
C ASP A 408 18.85 19.35 -0.94
N TRP A 409 18.77 18.03 -0.74
CA TRP A 409 19.65 17.05 -1.39
C TRP A 409 19.50 17.03 -2.92
N MET A 410 18.28 17.14 -3.45
CA MET A 410 18.05 17.18 -4.90
C MET A 410 18.58 18.47 -5.54
N GLU A 411 18.42 19.61 -4.87
CA GLU A 411 18.96 20.90 -5.32
C GLU A 411 20.51 20.89 -5.34
N GLU A 412 21.14 20.23 -4.35
CA GLU A 412 22.59 20.04 -4.31
C GLU A 412 23.09 19.12 -5.45
N GLU A 413 22.39 18.01 -5.69
CA GLU A 413 22.77 17.06 -6.75
C GLU A 413 22.69 17.71 -8.14
N GLU A 414 21.64 18.50 -8.43
CA GLU A 414 21.54 19.27 -9.68
C GLU A 414 22.67 20.28 -9.85
N GLY A 415 23.04 20.98 -8.78
CA GLY A 415 24.18 21.90 -8.79
C GLY A 415 25.49 21.21 -9.13
N ALA A 416 25.76 20.05 -8.53
CA ALA A 416 26.97 19.26 -8.78
C ALA A 416 27.07 18.76 -10.23
N TRP A 417 25.94 18.38 -10.84
CA TRP A 417 25.90 17.98 -12.26
C TRP A 417 26.15 19.14 -13.23
N MET A 418 25.80 20.38 -12.87
CA MET A 418 26.09 21.55 -13.70
C MET A 418 27.59 21.88 -13.71
N TYR A 419 28.26 21.79 -12.56
CA TYR A 419 29.70 22.05 -12.46
C TYR A 419 30.56 21.00 -13.17
N THR A 420 30.12 19.74 -13.23
CA THR A 420 30.89 18.66 -13.89
C THR A 420 30.75 18.64 -15.42
N ARG A 421 29.80 19.38 -15.99
CA ARG A 421 29.60 19.49 -17.44
C ARG A 421 30.22 20.75 -18.07
N SER A 422 30.65 21.71 -17.24
CA SER A 422 31.39 22.90 -17.68
C SER A 422 32.88 22.61 -17.67
#